data_AF-A0A7X7E133-F1
#
_entry.id   AF-A0A7X7E133-F1
#
_cell.length_a   1.000
_cell.length_b   1.000
_cell.length_c   1.000
_cell.angle_alpha   90.00
_cell.angle_beta   90.00
_cell.angle_gamma   90.00
#
_symmetry.space_group_name_H-M   'P 1'
#
loop_
_entity.id
_entity.type
_entity.pdbx_description
1 polymer ?
#
loop_
_entity_poly.entity_id
_entity_poly.type
_entity_poly.pdbx_seq_one_letter_code
_entity_poly.pdbx_strand_id
1 'polypeptide(L)'
;MVASLERAILEVLADIPDNQTLDESFKIMESLNTLNPVILQILLETCNSIKVKRLFLLLAEKANHQWLQRLKLEKIDLGSGNRVLYKNGTLNKKYKVTVPRDLADEEGY
;
A
#
# COMPACT_ATOMS: atom_id res chain seq x y z
N MET A 1 16.86 5.40 -17.03
CA MET A 1 15.54 5.29 -16.37
C MET A 1 15.55 6.23 -15.19
N VAL A 2 14.64 7.21 -15.14
CA VAL A 2 14.48 8.04 -13.94
C VAL A 2 13.65 7.23 -12.94
N ALA A 3 14.20 6.99 -11.74
CA ALA A 3 13.42 6.46 -10.64
C ALA A 3 12.51 7.60 -10.15
N SER A 4 11.22 7.48 -10.37
CA SER A 4 10.22 8.41 -9.84
C SER A 4 9.81 7.97 -8.44
N LEU A 5 9.35 8.91 -7.60
CA LEU A 5 8.89 8.61 -6.23
C LEU A 5 7.79 7.54 -6.23
N GLU A 6 6.93 7.54 -7.25
CA GLU A 6 5.88 6.56 -7.47
C GLU A 6 6.41 5.13 -7.63
N ARG A 7 7.57 4.95 -8.27
CA ARG A 7 8.18 3.64 -8.44
C ARG A 7 8.96 3.24 -7.19
N ALA A 8 9.69 4.18 -6.60
CA ALA A 8 10.47 3.97 -5.38
C ALA A 8 9.59 3.45 -4.23
N ILE A 9 8.42 4.04 -4.00
CA ILE A 9 7.51 3.56 -2.95
C ILE A 9 7.01 2.14 -3.20
N LEU A 10 6.76 1.75 -4.45
CA LEU A 10 6.33 0.37 -4.76
C LEU A 10 7.46 -0.63 -4.52
N GLU A 11 8.71 -0.25 -4.75
CA GLU A 11 9.88 -1.07 -4.47
C GLU A 11 10.09 -1.23 -2.96
N VAL A 12 9.97 -0.15 -2.18
CA VAL A 12 10.00 -0.20 -0.70
C VAL A 12 8.94 -1.18 -0.16
N LEU A 13 7.71 -1.10 -0.68
CA LEU A 13 6.62 -1.99 -0.26
C LEU A 13 6.79 -3.45 -0.72
N ALA A 14 7.57 -3.69 -1.78
CA ALA A 14 7.86 -5.04 -2.25
C ALA A 14 8.74 -5.82 -1.27
N ASP A 15 9.62 -5.10 -0.58
CA ASP A 15 10.63 -5.65 0.33
C ASP A 15 10.08 -5.97 1.75
N ILE A 16 8.89 -5.48 2.09
CA ILE A 16 8.22 -5.82 3.36
C ILE A 16 7.82 -7.30 3.36
N PRO A 17 8.02 -8.13 4.39
CA PRO A 17 8.58 -7.79 5.70
C PRO A 17 10.07 -8.14 5.84
N ASP A 18 10.78 -8.44 4.74
CA ASP A 18 12.14 -8.97 4.76
C ASP A 18 13.17 -7.89 5.12
N ASN A 19 13.35 -6.82 4.32
CA ASN A 19 14.24 -5.72 4.70
C ASN A 19 13.54 -4.44 5.14
N GLN A 20 12.21 -4.34 4.99
CA GLN A 20 11.48 -3.13 5.33
C GLN A 20 10.30 -3.44 6.27
N THR A 21 10.12 -2.59 7.27
CA THR A 21 8.96 -2.66 8.17
C THR A 21 7.78 -1.86 7.63
N LEU A 22 6.56 -2.27 8.00
CA LEU A 22 5.35 -1.56 7.58
C LEU A 22 5.26 -0.15 8.20
N ASP A 23 5.75 0.04 9.42
CA ASP A 23 5.80 1.34 10.11
C ASP A 23 6.71 2.34 9.39
N GLU A 24 7.95 1.95 9.06
CA GLU A 24 8.86 2.83 8.33
C GLU A 24 8.33 3.15 6.92
N SER A 25 7.73 2.16 6.26
CA SER A 25 7.10 2.37 4.96
C SER A 25 5.92 3.33 5.03
N PHE A 26 5.17 3.30 6.15
CA PHE A 26 4.08 4.25 6.40
C PHE A 26 4.61 5.67 6.56
N LYS A 27 5.67 5.87 7.34
CA LYS A 27 6.32 7.18 7.49
C LYS A 27 6.80 7.74 6.15
N ILE A 28 7.35 6.89 5.28
CA ILE A 28 7.70 7.29 3.91
C ILE A 28 6.42 7.70 3.17
N MET A 29 5.37 6.86 3.18
CA MET A 29 4.08 7.15 2.53
C MET A 29 3.48 8.49 2.96
N GLU A 30 3.51 8.83 4.25
CA GLU A 30 3.00 10.11 4.78
C GLU A 30 3.67 11.33 4.14
N SER A 31 4.96 11.23 3.79
CA SER A 31 5.69 12.32 3.14
C SER A 31 5.33 12.52 1.65
N LEU A 32 4.71 11.53 1.01
CA LEU A 32 4.47 11.47 -0.43
C LEU A 32 3.21 12.23 -0.89
N ASN A 33 3.13 13.52 -0.55
CA ASN A 33 1.96 14.37 -0.83
C ASN A 33 1.84 14.81 -2.31
N THR A 34 2.92 14.69 -3.08
CA THR A 34 3.04 15.25 -4.44
C THR A 34 3.08 14.20 -5.55
N LEU A 35 2.75 12.95 -5.24
CA LEU A 35 2.76 11.88 -6.24
C LEU A 35 1.79 12.16 -7.39
N ASN A 36 2.22 11.80 -8.60
CA ASN A 36 1.37 11.95 -9.77
C ASN A 36 0.39 10.76 -9.87
N PRO A 37 -0.93 10.99 -9.75
CA PRO A 37 -1.93 9.92 -9.79
C PRO A 37 -1.96 9.18 -11.13
N VAL A 38 -1.58 9.82 -12.25
CA VAL A 38 -1.53 9.18 -13.57
C VAL A 38 -0.41 8.14 -13.61
N ILE A 39 0.76 8.47 -13.08
CA ILE A 39 1.90 7.55 -13.01
C ILE A 39 1.61 6.41 -12.03
N LEU A 40 1.07 6.73 -10.85
CA LEU A 40 0.64 5.71 -9.88
C LEU A 40 -0.37 4.74 -10.47
N GLN A 41 -1.37 5.24 -11.20
CA GLN A 41 -2.38 4.39 -11.84
C GLN A 41 -1.73 3.38 -12.78
N ILE A 42 -0.84 3.84 -13.68
CA ILE A 42 -0.14 2.96 -14.64
C ILE A 42 0.70 1.92 -13.89
N LEU A 43 1.45 2.35 -12.87
CA LEU A 43 2.30 1.45 -12.10
C LEU A 43 1.48 0.41 -11.31
N LEU A 44 0.35 0.81 -10.72
CA LEU A 44 -0.52 -0.11 -9.98
C LEU A 44 -1.26 -1.08 -10.92
N GLU A 45 -1.68 -0.65 -12.11
CA GLU A 45 -2.29 -1.55 -13.10
C GLU A 45 -1.27 -2.56 -13.65
N THR A 46 0.00 -2.15 -13.85
CA THR A 46 1.06 -3.01 -14.38
C THR A 46 1.80 -3.81 -13.30
N CYS A 47 1.58 -3.51 -12.02
CA CYS A 47 2.23 -4.22 -10.92
C CYS A 47 1.70 -5.65 -10.79
N ASN A 48 2.59 -6.63 -10.96
CA ASN A 48 2.26 -8.05 -10.84
C ASN A 48 2.06 -8.49 -9.36
N SER A 49 2.55 -7.70 -8.40
CA SER A 49 2.48 -8.06 -6.98
C SER A 49 1.19 -7.55 -6.33
N ILE A 50 0.23 -8.46 -6.15
CA ILE A 50 -1.02 -8.21 -5.42
C ILE A 50 -0.75 -7.66 -4.00
N LYS A 51 0.31 -8.16 -3.36
CA LYS A 51 0.75 -7.71 -2.05
C LYS A 51 1.09 -6.22 -2.05
N VAL A 52 1.91 -5.77 -2.99
CA VAL A 52 2.34 -4.37 -3.10
C VAL A 52 1.14 -3.47 -3.35
N LYS A 53 0.26 -3.85 -4.27
CA LYS A 53 -0.97 -3.09 -4.59
C LYS A 53 -1.85 -2.89 -3.35
N ARG A 54 -2.11 -3.96 -2.60
CA ARG A 54 -2.92 -3.91 -1.36
C ARG A 54 -2.26 -3.07 -0.26
N LEU A 55 -0.96 -3.24 -0.05
CA LEU A 55 -0.22 -2.46 0.94
C LEU A 55 -0.19 -0.97 0.59
N PHE A 56 0.07 -0.65 -0.67
CA PHE A 56 0.11 0.72 -1.16
C PHE A 56 -1.22 1.44 -0.88
N LEU A 57 -2.34 0.84 -1.30
CA LEU A 57 -3.66 1.45 -1.08
C LEU A 57 -4.01 1.58 0.40
N LEU A 58 -3.67 0.58 1.22
CA LEU A 58 -3.90 0.62 2.66
C LEU A 58 -3.16 1.79 3.32
N LEU A 59 -1.87 1.95 3.01
CA LEU A 59 -1.05 3.02 3.59
C LEU A 59 -1.44 4.39 3.04
N ALA A 60 -1.72 4.48 1.74
CA ALA A 60 -2.16 5.73 1.11
C ALA A 60 -3.50 6.22 1.69
N GLU A 61 -4.41 5.31 2.00
CA GLU A 61 -5.69 5.62 2.62
C GLU A 61 -5.51 6.04 4.08
N LYS A 62 -4.68 5.33 4.84
CA LYS A 62 -4.36 5.69 6.23
C LYS A 62 -3.68 7.06 6.32
N ALA A 63 -2.84 7.41 5.35
CA ALA A 63 -2.21 8.73 5.24
C ALA A 63 -3.15 9.84 4.72
N ASN A 64 -4.40 9.49 4.37
CA ASN A 64 -5.43 10.43 3.89
C ASN A 64 -5.03 11.27 2.66
N HIS A 65 -4.26 10.67 1.75
CA HIS A 65 -3.76 11.38 0.57
C HIS A 65 -4.88 11.79 -0.40
N GLN A 66 -4.93 13.09 -0.73
CA GLN A 66 -5.95 13.63 -1.65
C GLN A 66 -5.83 13.06 -3.06
N TRP A 67 -4.61 12.74 -3.52
CA TRP A 67 -4.37 12.15 -4.83
C TRP A 67 -4.93 10.71 -4.94
N LEU A 68 -5.17 10.02 -3.83
CA LEU A 68 -5.74 8.67 -3.82
C LEU A 68 -7.14 8.65 -4.43
N GLN A 69 -7.93 9.71 -4.19
CA GLN A 69 -9.28 9.90 -4.76
C GLN A 69 -9.27 9.97 -6.29
N ARG A 70 -8.12 10.26 -6.90
CA ARG A 70 -7.96 10.36 -8.36
C ARG A 70 -7.60 9.02 -9.01
N LEU A 71 -7.31 8.00 -8.21
CA LEU A 71 -7.03 6.65 -8.70
C LEU A 71 -8.32 5.90 -9.00
N LYS A 72 -8.30 5.11 -10.08
CA LYS A 72 -9.40 4.22 -10.48
C LYS A 72 -9.16 2.86 -9.84
N LEU A 73 -9.57 2.71 -8.58
CA LEU A 73 -9.40 1.48 -7.80
C LEU A 73 -10.04 0.26 -8.47
N GLU A 74 -11.13 0.45 -9.22
CA GLU A 74 -11.80 -0.59 -10.02
C GLU A 74 -10.91 -1.23 -11.09
N LYS A 75 -9.89 -0.51 -11.59
CA LYS A 75 -8.95 -1.02 -12.58
C LYS A 75 -7.76 -1.74 -11.97
N ILE A 76 -7.56 -1.57 -10.66
CA ILE A 76 -6.43 -2.16 -9.96
C ILE A 76 -6.83 -3.54 -9.50
N ASP A 77 -6.27 -4.57 -10.13
CA ASP A 77 -6.51 -5.94 -9.69
C ASP A 77 -5.88 -6.17 -8.30
N LEU A 78 -6.74 -6.28 -7.29
CA LEU A 78 -6.34 -6.66 -5.94
C LEU A 78 -6.37 -8.18 -5.75
N GLY A 79 -6.68 -8.95 -6.79
CA GLY A 79 -6.76 -10.40 -6.73
C GLY A 79 -7.81 -10.92 -5.75
N SER A 80 -7.90 -12.24 -5.65
CA SER A 80 -8.88 -12.93 -4.79
C SER A 80 -8.22 -13.54 -3.56
N GLY A 81 -8.96 -13.62 -2.45
CA GLY A 81 -8.51 -14.26 -1.21
C GLY A 81 -7.76 -13.37 -0.22
N ASN A 82 -7.51 -13.92 0.98
CA ASN A 82 -6.82 -13.24 2.08
C ASN A 82 -5.31 -13.48 1.98
N ARG A 83 -4.53 -12.42 2.18
CA ARG A 83 -3.06 -12.50 2.14
C ARG A 83 -2.49 -12.23 3.53
N VAL A 84 -1.89 -13.27 4.12
CA VAL A 84 -1.24 -13.17 5.43
C VAL A 84 0.19 -12.69 5.23
N LEU A 85 0.48 -11.44 5.56
CA LEU A 85 1.86 -10.92 5.61
C LEU A 85 2.50 -11.14 6.98
N TYR A 86 1.73 -10.96 8.05
CA TYR A 86 2.19 -11.10 9.42
C TYR A 86 1.38 -12.20 10.10
N LYS A 87 2.05 -13.26 10.58
CA LYS A 87 1.39 -14.38 11.27
C LYS A 87 0.64 -13.96 12.53
N ASN A 88 1.10 -12.90 13.19
CA ASN A 88 0.51 -12.35 14.41
C ASN A 88 -0.16 -10.97 14.18
N GLY A 89 -0.48 -10.66 12.93
CA GLY A 89 -1.12 -9.40 12.57
C GLY A 89 -2.64 -9.49 12.54
N THR A 90 -3.28 -8.35 12.33
CA THR A 90 -4.73 -8.23 12.17
C THR A 90 -5.08 -8.10 10.69
N LEU A 91 -6.14 -8.77 10.26
CA LEU A 91 -6.62 -8.70 8.88
C LEU A 91 -7.34 -7.37 8.63
N ASN A 92 -6.80 -6.55 7.73
CA ASN A 92 -7.56 -5.44 7.18
C ASN A 92 -8.63 -5.99 6.22
N LYS A 93 -9.91 -5.87 6.60
CA LYS A 93 -11.04 -6.44 5.85
C LYS A 93 -11.21 -5.81 4.47
N LYS A 94 -10.88 -4.52 4.32
CA LYS A 94 -11.03 -3.76 3.07
C LYS A 94 -10.04 -4.22 2.01
N TYR A 95 -8.77 -4.31 2.38
CA TYR A 95 -7.70 -4.70 1.46
C TYR A 95 -7.33 -6.19 1.54
N LYS A 96 -8.01 -6.97 2.40
CA LYS A 96 -7.81 -8.42 2.62
C LYS A 96 -6.35 -8.79 2.84
N VAL A 97 -5.65 -7.97 3.61
CA VAL A 97 -4.23 -8.10 3.90
C VAL A 97 -3.99 -8.03 5.40
N THR A 98 -3.20 -8.96 5.94
CA THR A 98 -2.84 -8.94 7.35
C THR A 98 -1.72 -7.95 7.58
N VAL A 99 -1.88 -7.01 8.51
CA VAL A 99 -0.89 -6.00 8.88
C VAL A 99 -0.57 -6.11 10.38
N PRO A 100 0.56 -5.58 10.88
CA PRO A 100 0.85 -5.60 12.30
C PRO A 100 -0.25 -4.88 13.07
N ARG A 101 -0.47 -5.30 14.33
CA ARG A 101 -1.59 -4.86 15.17
C ARG A 101 -1.65 -3.34 15.38
N ASP A 102 -0.49 -2.69 15.36
CA ASP A 102 -0.32 -1.24 15.49
C ASP A 102 -0.90 -0.45 14.29
N LEU A 103 -0.91 -1.07 13.10
CA LEU A 103 -1.34 -0.43 11.86
C LEU A 103 -2.69 -0.93 11.35
N ALA A 104 -3.13 -2.09 11.83
CA ALA A 104 -4.52 -2.47 11.71
C ALA A 104 -5.31 -1.53 12.60
N ASP A 105 -6.03 -0.62 11.94
CA ASP A 105 -7.09 0.23 12.49
C ASP A 105 -7.39 -0.09 13.96
N GLU A 106 -7.09 0.86 14.84
CA GLU A 106 -7.59 0.85 16.21
C GLU A 106 -9.12 0.79 16.15
N GLU A 107 -9.70 -0.43 16.11
CA GLU A 107 -11.03 -0.66 16.66
C GLU A 107 -10.89 -0.53 18.19
N GLY A 108 -10.61 0.70 18.63
CA GLY A 108 -10.55 1.13 20.02
C GLY A 108 -11.90 1.70 20.42
N TYR A 109 -12.77 0.79 20.86
CA TYR A 109 -13.84 0.92 21.86
C TYR A 109 -14.84 2.09 21.78
#